data_AF-A0A0M8PG72-F1
#
_entry.id   AF-A0A0M8PG72-F1
#
_cell.length_a   1.000
_cell.length_b   1.000
_cell.length_c   1.000
_cell.angle_alpha   90.00
_cell.angle_beta   90.00
_cell.angle_gamma   90.00
#
_symmetry.space_group_name_H-M   'P 1'
#
loop_
_entity.id
_entity.type
_entity.pdbx_description
1 polymer ?
#
loop_
_entity_poly.entity_id
_entity_poly.type
_entity_poly.pdbx_seq_one_letter_code
_entity_poly.pdbx_strand_id
1 'polypeptide(L)'
;MTTVTTTTPPLNQSSFDLSGPYGDWRDDLHNQGYAVIKNAIDPERAQGYKRKALDWLKSFSPALDLDDPSTWIKDNLPVQSKVNTFNGYSVTHEKFMWDARMEPRILEAFAKLWGTDELLVSFDALNVTLPNQKDKPTQKPWPHVDQSPFRRGLHCIQGIINLSHAGPEDGSLMVFPRSNTVTEGFFDTETDPSTWEQKDIRLFSVEEINWFEDHATRSER
;
A
#
# COMPACT_ATOMS: atom_id res chain seq x y z
N MET A 1 29.67 30.11 -20.27
CA MET A 1 28.63 29.07 -20.18
C MET A 1 29.16 27.98 -19.28
N THR A 2 28.63 27.86 -18.07
CA THR A 2 29.05 26.83 -17.10
C THR A 2 28.26 25.58 -17.43
N THR A 3 28.91 24.59 -18.03
CA THR A 3 28.32 23.27 -18.27
C THR A 3 28.07 22.61 -16.92
N VAL A 4 26.84 22.63 -16.43
CA VAL A 4 26.45 21.85 -15.26
C VAL A 4 26.37 20.41 -15.73
N THR A 5 27.40 19.63 -15.44
CA THR A 5 27.37 18.18 -15.62
C THR A 5 26.49 17.61 -14.52
N THR A 6 25.20 17.43 -14.80
CA THR A 6 24.29 16.74 -13.89
C THR A 6 24.66 15.26 -13.90
N THR A 7 25.38 14.78 -12.89
CA THR A 7 25.67 13.36 -12.75
C THR A 7 24.43 12.65 -12.23
N THR A 8 23.88 11.74 -13.03
CA THR A 8 22.75 10.89 -12.63
C THR A 8 23.14 10.09 -11.36
N PRO A 9 22.31 10.09 -10.31
CA PRO A 9 22.55 9.28 -9.12
C PRO A 9 22.74 7.80 -9.48
N PRO A 10 23.64 7.07 -8.80
CA PRO A 10 23.83 5.65 -9.05
C PRO A 10 22.58 4.86 -8.64
N LEU A 11 22.32 3.77 -9.36
CA LEU A 11 21.26 2.83 -9.01
C LEU A 11 21.63 2.06 -7.73
N ASN A 12 20.67 1.95 -6.82
CA ASN A 12 20.78 1.17 -5.59
C ASN A 12 20.16 -0.23 -5.80
N GLN A 13 21.02 -1.24 -5.88
CA GLN A 13 20.62 -2.63 -6.06
C GLN A 13 20.28 -3.27 -4.71
N SER A 14 19.11 -3.91 -4.62
CA SER A 14 18.76 -4.70 -3.44
C SER A 14 19.65 -5.92 -3.35
N SER A 15 20.09 -6.26 -2.14
CA SER A 15 20.73 -7.54 -1.85
C SER A 15 19.73 -8.65 -1.57
N PHE A 16 18.44 -8.32 -1.45
CA PHE A 16 17.39 -9.29 -1.22
C PHE A 16 16.83 -9.80 -2.55
N ASP A 17 16.68 -11.12 -2.64
CA ASP A 17 16.17 -11.81 -3.81
C ASP A 17 15.02 -12.75 -3.41
N LEU A 18 13.89 -12.61 -4.09
CA LEU A 18 12.71 -13.46 -3.90
C LEU A 18 12.72 -14.58 -4.95
N SER A 19 13.74 -15.43 -4.95
CA SER A 19 13.93 -16.48 -5.95
C SER A 19 13.22 -17.79 -5.57
N GLY A 20 11.96 -17.92 -6.00
CA GLY A 20 11.18 -19.15 -5.88
C GLY A 20 11.66 -20.31 -6.78
N PRO A 21 10.91 -21.42 -6.84
CA PRO A 21 9.58 -21.60 -6.24
C PRO A 21 9.65 -21.98 -4.75
N TYR A 22 8.71 -21.45 -3.97
CA TYR A 22 8.54 -21.71 -2.54
C TYR A 22 7.44 -22.74 -2.25
N GLY A 23 6.50 -22.93 -3.18
CA GLY A 23 5.31 -23.77 -2.98
C GLY A 23 4.25 -23.12 -2.10
N ASP A 24 4.26 -21.79 -1.97
CA ASP A 24 3.30 -21.02 -1.18
C ASP A 24 3.01 -19.63 -1.80
N TRP A 25 2.35 -18.75 -1.04
CA TRP A 25 1.92 -17.42 -1.48
C TRP A 25 3.07 -16.52 -1.97
N ARG A 26 4.33 -16.81 -1.63
CA ARG A 26 5.50 -16.07 -2.14
C ARG A 26 5.67 -16.27 -3.64
N ASP A 27 5.22 -17.39 -4.20
CA ASP A 27 5.21 -17.62 -5.65
C ASP A 27 4.24 -16.66 -6.35
N ASP A 28 3.07 -16.40 -5.77
CA ASP A 28 2.14 -15.38 -6.27
C ASP A 28 2.76 -13.99 -6.15
N LEU A 29 3.39 -13.67 -5.01
CA LEU A 29 4.06 -12.38 -4.83
C LEU A 29 5.16 -12.14 -5.85
N HIS A 30 6.01 -13.15 -6.11
CA HIS A 30 7.06 -13.08 -7.11
C HIS A 30 6.48 -12.89 -8.53
N ASN A 31 5.50 -13.71 -8.91
CA ASN A 31 5.01 -13.75 -10.29
C ASN A 31 4.00 -12.66 -10.62
N GLN A 32 3.18 -12.25 -9.65
CA GLN A 32 2.07 -11.31 -9.84
C GLN A 32 2.34 -9.94 -9.20
N GLY A 33 3.36 -9.81 -8.36
CA GLY A 33 3.65 -8.59 -7.61
C GLY A 33 2.74 -8.36 -6.40
N TYR A 34 1.84 -9.29 -6.10
CA TYR A 34 0.99 -9.26 -4.92
C TYR A 34 0.58 -10.69 -4.51
N ALA A 35 0.20 -10.85 -3.25
CA ALA A 35 -0.39 -12.08 -2.73
C ALA A 35 -1.48 -11.77 -1.71
N VAL A 36 -2.45 -12.68 -1.55
CA VAL A 36 -3.53 -12.54 -0.56
C VAL A 36 -3.48 -13.68 0.44
N ILE A 37 -3.10 -13.36 1.69
CA ILE A 37 -3.05 -14.33 2.78
C ILE A 37 -4.41 -14.35 3.49
N LYS A 38 -5.20 -15.39 3.21
CA LYS A 38 -6.52 -15.56 3.82
C LYS A 38 -6.41 -16.01 5.29
N ASN A 39 -7.35 -15.52 6.11
CA ASN A 39 -7.42 -15.81 7.55
C ASN A 39 -6.14 -15.46 8.31
N ALA A 40 -5.37 -14.47 7.85
CA ALA A 40 -4.16 -13.99 8.53
C ALA A 40 -4.44 -13.50 9.96
N ILE A 41 -5.69 -13.12 10.24
CA ILE A 41 -6.19 -12.80 11.57
C ILE A 41 -7.44 -13.65 11.80
N ASP A 42 -7.59 -14.15 13.02
CA ASP A 42 -8.83 -14.79 13.45
C ASP A 42 -10.03 -13.84 13.25
N PRO A 43 -11.16 -14.30 12.68
CA PRO A 43 -12.29 -13.44 12.38
C PRO A 43 -12.81 -12.63 13.58
N GLU A 44 -12.85 -13.19 14.78
CA GLU A 44 -13.34 -12.48 15.96
C GLU A 44 -12.36 -11.37 16.38
N ARG A 45 -11.06 -11.64 16.32
CA ARG A 45 -10.01 -10.64 16.58
C ARG A 45 -10.04 -9.51 15.56
N ALA A 46 -10.22 -9.84 14.28
CA ALA A 46 -10.36 -8.84 13.21
C ALA A 46 -11.57 -7.93 13.44
N GLN A 47 -12.73 -8.49 13.82
CA GLN A 47 -13.89 -7.69 14.22
C GLN A 47 -13.62 -6.85 15.48
N GLY A 48 -12.82 -7.36 16.41
CA GLY A 48 -12.31 -6.61 17.55
C GLY A 48 -11.50 -5.37 17.14
N TYR A 49 -10.53 -5.51 16.23
CA TYR A 49 -9.73 -4.39 15.75
C TYR A 49 -10.58 -3.38 14.97
N LYS A 50 -11.50 -3.87 14.12
CA LYS A 50 -12.46 -3.00 13.43
C LYS A 50 -13.25 -2.14 14.41
N ARG A 51 -13.83 -2.74 15.45
CA ARG A 51 -14.57 -1.98 16.48
C ARG A 51 -13.69 -0.95 17.15
N LYS A 52 -12.48 -1.32 17.59
CA LYS A 52 -11.54 -0.38 18.23
C LYS A 52 -11.16 0.79 17.31
N ALA A 53 -10.98 0.55 16.02
CA ALA A 53 -10.72 1.61 15.04
C ALA A 53 -11.91 2.58 14.89
N LEU A 54 -13.13 2.04 14.87
CA LEU A 54 -14.36 2.85 14.82
C LEU A 54 -14.61 3.61 16.13
N ASP A 55 -14.35 2.99 17.29
CA ASP A 55 -14.43 3.63 18.60
C ASP A 55 -13.41 4.77 18.72
N TRP A 56 -12.18 4.56 18.24
CA TRP A 56 -11.16 5.60 18.14
C TRP A 56 -11.66 6.77 17.29
N LEU A 57 -12.25 6.50 16.11
CA LEU A 57 -12.78 7.55 15.24
C LEU A 57 -13.91 8.35 15.93
N LYS A 58 -14.85 7.66 16.58
CA LYS A 58 -15.97 8.26 17.33
C LYS A 58 -15.52 9.07 18.54
N SER A 59 -14.35 8.80 19.10
CA SER A 59 -13.85 9.51 20.29
C SER A 59 -13.61 11.01 20.06
N PHE A 60 -13.46 11.45 18.81
CA PHE A 60 -13.16 12.85 18.47
C PHE A 60 -14.39 13.77 18.43
N SER A 61 -15.59 13.22 18.19
CA SER A 61 -16.81 14.02 18.10
C SER A 61 -18.02 13.23 18.56
N PRO A 62 -18.80 13.72 19.55
CA PRO A 62 -20.07 13.10 19.92
C PRO A 62 -21.14 13.26 18.82
N ALA A 63 -20.91 14.13 17.83
CA ALA A 63 -21.81 14.34 16.70
C ALA A 63 -21.59 13.33 15.56
N LEU A 64 -20.51 12.54 15.60
CA LEU A 64 -20.30 11.47 14.62
C LEU A 64 -21.15 10.25 14.96
N ASP A 65 -22.16 9.99 14.14
CA ASP A 65 -22.95 8.77 14.20
C ASP A 65 -22.65 7.89 12.98
N LEU A 66 -22.11 6.69 13.23
CA LEU A 66 -21.76 5.74 12.17
C LEU A 66 -22.98 5.10 11.51
N ASP A 67 -24.17 5.25 12.10
CA ASP A 67 -25.43 4.78 11.52
C ASP A 67 -26.19 5.90 10.77
N ASP A 68 -25.72 7.16 10.85
CA ASP A 68 -26.28 8.29 10.10
C ASP A 68 -25.23 8.97 9.19
N PRO A 69 -25.26 8.67 7.87
CA PRO A 69 -24.37 9.28 6.88
C PRO A 69 -24.47 10.81 6.78
N SER A 70 -25.55 11.42 7.28
CA SER A 70 -25.67 12.88 7.32
C SER A 70 -24.65 13.53 8.25
N THR A 71 -24.13 12.77 9.22
CA THR A 71 -23.12 13.21 10.20
C THR A 71 -21.68 13.02 9.73
N TRP A 72 -21.46 12.30 8.61
CA TRP A 72 -20.14 12.00 8.07
C TRP A 72 -19.58 13.20 7.29
N ILE A 73 -19.27 14.25 8.04
CA ILE A 73 -18.69 15.49 7.54
C ILE A 73 -17.34 15.73 8.20
N LYS A 74 -16.47 16.46 7.53
CA LYS A 74 -15.12 16.81 7.95
C LYS A 74 -15.07 17.35 9.39
N ASP A 75 -16.03 18.19 9.77
CA ASP A 75 -16.06 18.82 11.09
C ASP A 75 -16.33 17.81 12.24
N ASN A 76 -16.87 16.63 11.92
CA ASN A 76 -17.11 15.56 12.87
C ASN A 76 -15.99 14.51 12.88
N LEU A 77 -14.92 14.69 12.11
CA LEU A 77 -13.83 13.73 11.95
C LEU A 77 -12.49 14.33 12.38
N PRO A 78 -11.55 13.52 12.92
CA PRO A 78 -10.17 13.95 13.08
C PRO A 78 -9.54 14.27 11.72
N VAL A 79 -8.43 15.02 11.73
CA VAL A 79 -7.69 15.33 10.50
C VAL A 79 -7.31 14.05 9.76
N GLN A 80 -7.88 13.91 8.57
CA GLN A 80 -7.66 12.80 7.64
C GLN A 80 -6.84 13.28 6.44
N SER A 81 -5.99 12.41 5.90
CA SER A 81 -5.29 12.67 4.66
C SER A 81 -6.24 12.70 3.46
N LYS A 82 -5.73 13.16 2.31
CA LYS A 82 -6.47 13.14 1.04
C LYS A 82 -6.84 11.72 0.57
N VAL A 83 -6.14 10.70 1.08
CA VAL A 83 -6.26 9.30 0.64
C VAL A 83 -6.88 8.41 1.74
N ASN A 84 -7.74 9.01 2.56
CA ASN A 84 -8.52 8.35 3.62
C ASN A 84 -7.71 7.76 4.80
N THR A 85 -6.43 8.10 4.90
CA THR A 85 -5.56 7.63 5.98
C THR A 85 -5.50 8.61 7.16
N PHE A 86 -5.37 8.06 8.37
CA PHE A 86 -5.12 8.77 9.61
C PHE A 86 -3.72 8.42 10.09
N ASN A 87 -2.87 9.45 10.18
CA ASN A 87 -1.49 9.37 10.68
C ASN A 87 -1.28 10.23 11.93
N GLY A 88 -2.23 11.14 12.20
CA GLY A 88 -2.17 12.05 13.33
C GLY A 88 -2.61 11.41 14.64
N TYR A 89 -2.56 12.19 15.71
CA TYR A 89 -3.09 11.83 17.04
C TYR A 89 -2.55 10.52 17.59
N SER A 90 -1.31 10.16 17.20
CA SER A 90 -0.63 8.94 17.63
C SER A 90 -1.40 7.64 17.33
N VAL A 91 -2.35 7.65 16.39
CA VAL A 91 -3.19 6.47 16.09
C VAL A 91 -2.36 5.23 15.75
N THR A 92 -1.22 5.44 15.09
CA THR A 92 -0.29 4.39 14.68
C THR A 92 0.31 3.63 15.87
N HIS A 93 0.29 4.24 17.06
CA HIS A 93 0.76 3.69 18.34
C HIS A 93 -0.36 3.20 19.25
N GLU A 94 -1.62 3.27 18.82
CA GLU A 94 -2.74 2.73 19.57
C GLU A 94 -2.58 1.22 19.79
N LYS A 95 -3.06 0.73 20.94
CA LYS A 95 -2.90 -0.67 21.32
C LYS A 95 -3.45 -1.62 20.25
N PHE A 96 -4.57 -1.30 19.62
CA PHE A 96 -5.17 -2.18 18.59
C PHE A 96 -4.36 -2.24 17.30
N MET A 97 -3.65 -1.17 16.95
CA MET A 97 -2.74 -1.15 15.80
C MET A 97 -1.51 -2.03 16.08
N TRP A 98 -0.98 -1.98 17.30
CA TRP A 98 0.10 -2.88 17.73
C TRP A 98 -0.36 -4.33 17.82
N ASP A 99 -1.49 -4.61 18.45
CA ASP A 99 -2.05 -5.95 18.57
C ASP A 99 -2.26 -6.60 17.19
N ALA A 100 -2.72 -5.82 16.20
CA ALA A 100 -2.91 -6.27 14.82
C ALA A 100 -1.59 -6.56 14.09
N ARG A 101 -0.56 -5.71 14.26
CA ARG A 101 0.78 -5.95 13.69
C ARG A 101 1.45 -7.20 14.27
N MET A 102 1.17 -7.50 15.53
CA MET A 102 1.76 -8.61 16.28
C MET A 102 0.98 -9.92 16.14
N GLU A 103 0.01 -10.00 15.23
CA GLU A 103 -0.71 -11.25 14.95
C GLU A 103 0.25 -12.34 14.49
N PRO A 104 0.19 -13.57 15.06
CA PRO A 104 1.18 -14.61 14.78
C PRO A 104 1.36 -14.91 13.29
N ARG A 105 0.26 -15.00 12.52
CA ARG A 105 0.33 -15.29 11.08
C ARG A 105 0.82 -14.12 10.24
N ILE A 106 0.71 -12.88 10.76
CA ILE A 106 1.30 -11.70 10.11
C ILE A 106 2.81 -11.71 10.30
N LEU A 107 3.27 -11.91 11.54
CA LEU A 107 4.69 -12.06 11.86
C LEU A 107 5.30 -13.23 11.08
N GLU A 108 4.64 -14.39 11.04
CA GLU A 108 5.07 -15.57 10.28
C GLU A 108 5.19 -15.26 8.77
N ALA A 109 4.23 -14.52 8.19
CA ALA A 109 4.28 -14.17 6.78
C ALA A 109 5.50 -13.29 6.46
N PHE A 110 5.74 -12.25 7.24
CA PHE A 110 6.91 -11.39 7.04
C PHE A 110 8.23 -12.10 7.38
N ALA A 111 8.26 -12.98 8.38
CA ALA A 111 9.44 -13.75 8.70
C ALA A 111 9.81 -14.71 7.56
N LYS A 112 8.82 -15.40 6.98
CA LYS A 112 9.01 -16.25 5.78
C LYS A 112 9.42 -15.46 4.56
N LEU A 113 8.89 -14.24 4.40
CA LEU A 113 9.26 -13.35 3.31
C LEU A 113 10.74 -13.00 3.39
N TRP A 114 11.16 -12.45 4.53
CA TRP A 114 12.50 -11.90 4.70
C TRP A 114 13.55 -12.94 5.11
N GLY A 115 13.13 -14.16 5.44
CA GLY A 115 14.03 -15.25 5.86
C GLY A 115 14.62 -15.03 7.27
N THR A 116 13.98 -14.22 8.11
CA THR A 116 14.43 -13.90 9.46
C THR A 116 13.26 -13.57 10.38
N ASP A 117 13.37 -13.93 11.66
CA ASP A 117 12.41 -13.54 12.71
C ASP A 117 12.75 -12.16 13.33
N GLU A 118 13.92 -11.59 13.01
CA GLU A 118 14.36 -10.28 13.47
C GLU A 118 13.75 -9.16 12.63
N LEU A 119 12.43 -8.99 12.77
CA LEU A 119 11.65 -8.05 11.97
C LEU A 119 11.61 -6.65 12.57
N LEU A 120 11.74 -5.64 11.70
CA LEU A 120 11.41 -4.24 11.98
C LEU A 120 10.13 -3.87 11.23
N VAL A 121 9.38 -2.92 11.76
CA VAL A 121 8.12 -2.46 11.15
C VAL A 121 8.07 -0.92 11.14
N SER A 122 7.51 -0.37 10.06
CA SER A 122 7.20 1.06 9.97
C SER A 122 5.90 1.39 10.69
N PHE A 123 5.80 2.62 11.20
CA PHE A 123 4.55 3.16 11.77
C PHE A 123 3.76 3.87 10.68
N ASP A 124 3.07 3.08 9.88
CA ASP A 124 2.17 3.57 8.84
C ASP A 124 0.77 3.89 9.40
N ALA A 125 -0.20 4.11 8.51
CA ALA A 125 -1.51 4.65 8.80
C ALA A 125 -2.58 3.68 9.32
N LEU A 126 -3.63 4.25 9.93
CA LEU A 126 -4.98 3.66 9.95
C LEU A 126 -5.77 4.16 8.73
N ASN A 127 -6.51 3.28 8.05
CA ASN A 127 -7.51 3.70 7.06
C ASN A 127 -8.91 3.39 7.56
N VAL A 128 -9.77 4.41 7.65
CA VAL A 128 -11.22 4.25 7.80
C VAL A 128 -11.88 5.13 6.75
N THR A 129 -12.57 4.49 5.80
CA THR A 129 -13.29 5.18 4.73
C THR A 129 -14.78 5.10 5.00
N LEU A 130 -15.41 6.26 5.19
CA LEU A 130 -16.87 6.38 5.22
C LEU A 130 -17.35 6.66 3.78
N PRO A 131 -18.22 5.83 3.20
CA PRO A 131 -18.65 6.00 1.82
C PRO A 131 -19.52 7.26 1.65
N ASN A 132 -19.45 7.90 0.48
CA ASN A 132 -20.34 9.00 0.11
C ASN A 132 -20.35 10.21 1.08
N GLN A 133 -19.22 10.54 1.73
CA GLN A 133 -19.08 11.78 2.49
C GLN A 133 -19.40 13.00 1.61
N LYS A 134 -20.38 13.82 2.01
CA LYS A 134 -20.93 14.90 1.19
C LYS A 134 -19.93 16.00 0.87
N ASP A 135 -19.02 16.27 1.79
CA ASP A 135 -18.00 17.33 1.71
C ASP A 135 -16.63 16.80 1.27
N LYS A 136 -16.57 15.54 0.83
CA LYS A 136 -15.35 14.93 0.31
C LYS A 136 -15.43 14.78 -1.21
N PRO A 137 -14.47 15.33 -1.98
CA PRO A 137 -14.45 15.15 -3.42
C PRO A 137 -14.16 13.69 -3.78
N THR A 138 -14.74 13.23 -4.89
CA THR A 138 -14.41 11.93 -5.47
C THR A 138 -12.92 11.84 -5.78
N GLN A 139 -12.26 10.79 -5.27
CA GLN A 139 -10.85 10.55 -5.50
C GLN A 139 -10.67 9.94 -6.91
N LYS A 140 -9.81 10.58 -7.73
CA LYS A 140 -9.40 10.00 -9.01
C LYS A 140 -8.38 8.87 -8.78
N PRO A 141 -8.32 7.86 -9.67
CA PRO A 141 -7.21 6.92 -9.71
C PRO A 141 -5.87 7.67 -9.80
N TRP A 142 -4.88 7.11 -9.13
CA TRP A 142 -3.55 7.69 -8.97
C TRP A 142 -2.54 6.54 -8.95
N PRO A 143 -2.40 5.80 -10.05
CA PRO A 143 -1.54 4.62 -10.07
C PRO A 143 -0.09 5.04 -9.82
N HIS A 144 0.60 4.31 -8.96
CA HIS A 144 1.97 4.61 -8.58
C HIS A 144 2.68 3.34 -8.10
N VAL A 145 4.00 3.45 -8.00
CA VAL A 145 4.83 2.54 -7.19
C VAL A 145 5.46 3.34 -6.05
N ASP A 146 5.63 2.70 -4.90
CA ASP A 146 6.26 3.29 -3.71
C ASP A 146 7.76 2.96 -3.59
N GLN A 147 8.39 2.65 -4.73
CA GLN A 147 9.82 2.45 -4.83
C GLN A 147 10.38 3.40 -5.88
N SER A 148 11.40 4.16 -5.50
CA SER A 148 12.08 5.10 -6.39
C SER A 148 12.62 4.40 -7.65
N PRO A 149 12.58 5.04 -8.83
CA PRO A 149 13.25 4.52 -10.03
C PRO A 149 14.77 4.49 -9.89
N PHE A 150 15.37 4.96 -8.80
CA PHE A 150 16.78 4.73 -8.48
C PHE A 150 17.05 3.42 -7.72
N ARG A 151 16.01 2.69 -7.29
CA ARG A 151 16.13 1.42 -6.55
C ARG A 151 15.76 0.25 -7.46
N ARG A 152 16.63 -0.75 -7.52
CA ARG A 152 16.49 -1.98 -8.33
C ARG A 152 16.44 -3.20 -7.43
N GLY A 153 15.70 -4.22 -7.83
CA GLY A 153 15.32 -5.36 -6.99
C GLY A 153 14.27 -4.99 -5.95
N LEU A 154 14.00 -5.93 -5.04
CA LEU A 154 12.98 -5.76 -4.01
C LEU A 154 13.56 -5.03 -2.78
N HIS A 155 13.16 -3.77 -2.53
CA HIS A 155 13.56 -3.02 -1.33
C HIS A 155 12.48 -2.99 -0.25
N CYS A 156 11.20 -3.06 -0.64
CA CYS A 156 10.08 -2.91 0.26
C CYS A 156 8.90 -3.76 -0.21
N ILE A 157 8.21 -4.38 0.74
CA ILE A 157 6.90 -4.99 0.54
C ILE A 157 5.94 -4.33 1.51
N GLN A 158 4.91 -3.70 0.96
CA GLN A 158 3.80 -3.15 1.73
C GLN A 158 2.78 -4.24 2.08
N GLY A 159 2.03 -4.03 3.15
CA GLY A 159 0.96 -4.92 3.58
C GLY A 159 -0.25 -4.15 4.09
N ILE A 160 -1.44 -4.64 3.76
CA ILE A 160 -2.71 -4.10 4.27
C ILE A 160 -3.45 -5.22 5.01
N ILE A 161 -3.80 -4.95 6.26
CA ILE A 161 -4.73 -5.79 7.02
C ILE A 161 -6.14 -5.33 6.65
N ASN A 162 -6.87 -6.14 5.90
CA ASN A 162 -8.26 -5.83 5.57
C ASN A 162 -9.19 -6.30 6.70
N LEU A 163 -9.78 -5.34 7.42
CA LEU A 163 -10.68 -5.59 8.56
C LEU A 163 -12.17 -5.59 8.19
N SER A 164 -12.49 -5.23 6.95
CA SER A 164 -13.86 -5.22 6.43
C SER A 164 -14.00 -6.12 5.21
N HIS A 165 -15.22 -6.51 4.89
CA HIS A 165 -15.50 -7.04 3.56
C HIS A 165 -15.17 -5.95 2.52
N ALA A 166 -14.54 -6.34 1.42
CA ALA A 166 -14.31 -5.50 0.27
C ALA A 166 -14.82 -6.25 -0.96
N GLY A 167 -15.94 -5.77 -1.50
CA GLY A 167 -16.58 -6.30 -2.70
C GLY A 167 -16.24 -5.47 -3.96
N PRO A 168 -16.79 -5.86 -5.12
CA PRO A 168 -16.52 -5.20 -6.40
C PRO A 168 -16.92 -3.71 -6.46
N GLU A 169 -17.87 -3.30 -5.63
CA GLU A 169 -18.39 -1.92 -5.56
C GLU A 169 -17.72 -1.08 -4.46
N ASP A 170 -16.80 -1.67 -3.68
CA ASP A 170 -16.14 -0.99 -2.58
C ASP A 170 -14.81 -0.37 -3.02
N GLY A 171 -14.58 0.88 -2.63
CA GLY A 171 -13.30 1.56 -2.84
C GLY A 171 -12.19 0.95 -1.98
N SER A 172 -11.44 -0.01 -2.54
CA SER A 172 -10.32 -0.68 -1.88
C SER A 172 -9.02 -0.57 -2.69
N LEU A 173 -8.04 -1.41 -2.35
CA LEU A 173 -6.78 -1.51 -3.09
C LEU A 173 -7.02 -2.13 -4.47
N MET A 174 -6.52 -1.46 -5.51
CA MET A 174 -6.35 -2.04 -6.84
C MET A 174 -4.86 -2.16 -7.13
N VAL A 175 -4.46 -3.31 -7.66
CA VAL A 175 -3.08 -3.59 -8.09
C VAL A 175 -3.08 -3.93 -9.57
N PHE A 176 -1.95 -3.70 -10.23
CA PHE A 176 -1.74 -4.13 -11.60
C PHE A 176 -0.94 -5.44 -11.58
N PRO A 177 -1.57 -6.62 -11.79
CA PRO A 177 -0.86 -7.90 -11.72
C PRO A 177 0.31 -7.95 -12.69
N ARG A 178 1.42 -8.56 -12.25
CA ARG A 178 2.68 -8.71 -13.00
C ARG A 178 3.44 -7.42 -13.31
N SER A 179 2.94 -6.25 -12.91
CA SER A 179 3.65 -4.97 -13.12
C SER A 179 5.07 -5.01 -12.56
N ASN A 180 5.29 -5.68 -11.42
CA ASN A 180 6.61 -5.87 -10.82
C ASN A 180 7.65 -6.51 -11.76
N THR A 181 7.22 -7.31 -12.73
CA THR A 181 8.12 -8.01 -13.68
C THR A 181 8.60 -7.10 -14.83
N VAL A 182 7.94 -5.96 -15.04
CA VAL A 182 8.23 -5.04 -16.16
C VAL A 182 8.59 -3.62 -15.73
N THR A 183 8.29 -3.22 -14.48
CA THR A 183 8.52 -1.85 -13.99
C THR A 183 9.96 -1.36 -14.14
N GLU A 184 10.96 -2.21 -13.87
CA GLU A 184 12.37 -1.79 -14.03
C GLU A 184 12.73 -1.56 -15.49
N GLY A 185 12.30 -2.47 -16.37
CA GLY A 185 12.47 -2.31 -17.82
C GLY A 185 11.76 -1.06 -18.33
N PHE A 186 10.55 -0.78 -17.85
CA PHE A 186 9.82 0.46 -18.15
C PHE A 186 10.65 1.70 -17.80
N PHE A 187 11.24 1.74 -16.60
CA PHE A 187 12.09 2.86 -16.23
C PHE A 187 13.30 2.99 -17.17
N ASP A 188 13.94 1.87 -17.51
CA ASP A 188 15.14 1.88 -18.34
C ASP A 188 14.88 2.23 -19.81
N THR A 189 13.70 1.92 -20.36
CA THR A 189 13.40 2.09 -21.80
C THR A 189 12.41 3.20 -22.12
N GLU A 190 11.45 3.47 -21.24
CA GLU A 190 10.34 4.40 -21.52
C GLU A 190 10.47 5.74 -20.78
N THR A 191 11.48 5.90 -19.92
CA THR A 191 11.70 7.12 -19.16
C THR A 191 13.11 7.68 -19.31
N ASP A 192 13.28 8.97 -19.04
CA ASP A 192 14.59 9.63 -19.01
C ASP A 192 15.11 9.70 -17.57
N PRO A 193 16.21 9.00 -17.22
CA PRO A 193 16.79 9.04 -15.88
C PRO A 193 17.17 10.43 -15.37
N SER A 194 17.39 11.40 -16.27
CA SER A 194 17.67 12.79 -15.89
C SER A 194 16.46 13.51 -15.29
N THR A 195 15.25 12.96 -15.49
CA THR A 195 13.98 13.50 -14.98
C THR A 195 13.53 12.85 -13.67
N TRP A 196 14.21 11.80 -13.22
CA TRP A 196 13.82 11.08 -12.02
C TRP A 196 14.03 11.90 -10.74
N GLU A 197 13.07 11.82 -9.83
CA GLU A 197 13.15 12.42 -8.52
C GLU A 197 13.59 11.39 -7.47
N GLN A 198 14.39 11.81 -6.48
CA GLN A 198 14.76 10.98 -5.32
C GLN A 198 13.61 10.95 -4.30
N LYS A 199 12.50 10.33 -4.70
CA LYS A 199 11.33 10.07 -3.85
C LYS A 199 10.99 8.59 -3.93
N ASP A 200 10.49 8.04 -2.83
CA ASP A 200 9.96 6.67 -2.77
C ASP A 200 8.50 6.63 -3.26
N ILE A 201 8.15 7.45 -4.27
CA ILE A 201 6.86 7.40 -4.97
C ILE A 201 7.06 7.85 -6.43
N ARG A 202 6.54 7.06 -7.37
CA ARG A 202 6.47 7.40 -8.80
C ARG A 202 5.05 7.17 -9.31
N LEU A 203 4.34 8.27 -9.58
CA LEU A 203 2.99 8.30 -10.17
C LEU A 203 3.06 8.03 -11.66
N PHE A 204 2.13 7.27 -12.23
CA PHE A 204 2.07 6.98 -13.66
C PHE A 204 0.97 7.77 -14.36
N SER A 205 1.25 8.22 -15.59
CA SER A 205 0.24 8.81 -16.47
C SER A 205 -0.70 7.74 -17.05
N VAL A 206 -1.79 8.16 -17.69
CA VAL A 206 -2.71 7.22 -18.37
C VAL A 206 -1.99 6.50 -19.51
N GLU A 207 -1.15 7.20 -20.26
CA GLU A 207 -0.35 6.65 -21.35
C GLU A 207 0.65 5.61 -20.85
N GLU A 208 1.31 5.88 -19.73
CA GLU A 208 2.23 4.93 -19.10
C GLU A 208 1.47 3.68 -18.61
N ILE A 209 0.26 3.84 -18.06
CA ILE A 209 -0.57 2.68 -17.66
C ILE A 209 -0.99 1.82 -18.86
N ASN A 210 -1.32 2.43 -20.00
CA ASN A 210 -1.60 1.67 -21.21
C ASN A 210 -0.37 0.85 -21.65
N TRP A 211 0.85 1.37 -21.44
CA TRP A 211 2.07 0.59 -21.69
C TRP A 211 2.12 -0.65 -20.77
N PHE A 212 1.79 -0.52 -19.49
CA PHE A 212 1.72 -1.69 -18.59
C PHE A 212 0.64 -2.68 -19.02
N GLU A 213 -0.51 -2.22 -19.50
CA GLU A 213 -1.55 -3.09 -20.08
C GLU A 213 -1.01 -3.92 -21.24
N ASP A 214 -0.21 -3.33 -22.13
CA ASP A 214 0.38 -4.04 -23.25
C ASP A 214 1.50 -5.01 -22.85
N HIS A 215 2.24 -4.76 -21.77
CA HIS A 215 3.48 -5.50 -21.46
C HIS A 215 3.35 -6.45 -20.27
N ALA A 216 2.59 -6.10 -19.25
CA ALA A 216 2.39 -6.94 -18.07
C ALA A 216 1.30 -8.03 -18.29
N THR A 217 0.35 -7.80 -19.21
CA THR A 217 -0.71 -8.80 -19.50
C THR A 217 -0.29 -9.84 -20.53
N ARG A 218 0.74 -9.56 -21.35
CA ARG A 218 1.31 -10.52 -22.30
C ARG A 218 2.05 -11.60 -21.50
N SER A 219 1.37 -12.70 -21.24
CA SER A 219 2.07 -13.97 -21.09
C SER A 219 2.37 -14.43 -22.51
N GLU A 220 3.60 -14.87 -22.75
CA GLU A 220 3.79 -15.87 -23.80
C GLU A 220 2.79 -17.00 -23.53
N ARG A 221 1.91 -17.23 -24.50
CA ARG A 221 1.16 -18.49 -24.60
C ARG A 221 2.10 -19.59 -25.04
#